data_AF-A0A377J0R3-F1
#
_entry.id   AF-A0A377J0R3-F1
#
_cell.length_a   1.000
_cell.length_b   1.000
_cell.length_c   1.000
_cell.angle_alpha   90.00
_cell.angle_beta   90.00
_cell.angle_gamma   90.00
#
_symmetry.space_group_name_H-M   'P 1'
#
loop_
_entity.id
_entity.type
_entity.pdbx_description
1 polymer ?
#
loop_
_entity_poly.entity_id
_entity_poly.type
_entity_poly.pdbx_seq_one_letter_code
_entity_poly.pdbx_strand_id
1 'polypeptide(L)'
;MFTQDDFSYIPIRSKSYNFFYKVNFDEDNPEKTVKQCFSVLYDYGVFLYAVYLVLVNKDGYAQDGCYWYHPDMNSPDPRDHFEGVYFQDGFDDPDWIAIVTEQENLKYTEKACERFLEIHPDNKYRELIAYMLDFAKKEINDRVLSE
;
A
#
# COMPACT_ATOMS: atom_id res chain seq x y z
N MET A 1 -19.40 3.77 8.52
CA MET A 1 -18.15 4.05 9.25
C MET A 1 -17.52 2.70 9.52
N PHE A 2 -16.31 2.45 9.01
CA PHE A 2 -15.59 1.21 9.29
C PHE A 2 -14.99 1.25 10.69
N THR A 3 -14.90 0.10 11.31
CA THR A 3 -14.24 -0.15 12.58
C THR A 3 -12.94 -0.91 12.34
N GLN A 4 -12.04 -0.95 13.32
CA GLN A 4 -10.78 -1.69 13.20
C GLN A 4 -11.01 -3.19 12.90
N ASP A 5 -12.11 -3.76 13.39
CA ASP A 5 -12.48 -5.15 13.16
C ASP A 5 -12.82 -5.46 11.70
N ASP A 6 -13.29 -4.47 10.94
CA ASP A 6 -13.63 -4.65 9.51
C ASP A 6 -12.38 -4.95 8.66
N PHE A 7 -11.21 -4.47 9.09
CA PHE A 7 -9.93 -4.67 8.41
C PHE A 7 -9.19 -5.94 8.87
N SER A 8 -9.69 -6.61 9.91
CA SER A 8 -8.98 -7.70 10.56
C SER A 8 -9.04 -9.00 9.75
N TYR A 9 -7.89 -9.62 9.54
CA TYR A 9 -7.73 -10.94 8.93
C TYR A 9 -6.55 -11.68 9.56
N ILE A 10 -6.49 -13.00 9.40
CA ILE A 10 -5.36 -13.81 9.86
C ILE A 10 -4.47 -14.09 8.64
N PRO A 11 -3.22 -13.60 8.60
CA PRO A 11 -2.32 -13.86 7.47
C PRO A 11 -1.96 -15.34 7.39
N ILE A 12 -1.84 -15.85 6.15
CA ILE A 12 -1.25 -17.17 5.92
C ILE A 12 0.26 -17.02 6.04
N ARG A 13 0.81 -17.53 7.14
CA ARG A 13 2.25 -17.47 7.39
C ARG A 13 3.01 -18.34 6.40
N SER A 14 3.89 -17.72 5.64
CA SER A 14 4.85 -18.38 4.75
C SER A 14 6.27 -18.11 5.25
N LYS A 15 7.21 -18.99 4.91
CA LYS A 15 8.64 -18.76 5.19
C LYS A 15 9.27 -17.71 4.25
N SER A 16 8.51 -17.20 3.27
CA SER A 16 8.98 -16.23 2.29
C SER A 16 7.95 -15.13 2.11
N TYR A 17 8.41 -13.87 2.19
CA TYR A 17 7.61 -12.69 1.89
C TYR A 17 7.12 -12.67 0.44
N ASN A 18 7.75 -13.40 -0.48
CA ASN A 18 7.28 -13.53 -1.87
C ASN A 18 5.95 -14.31 -2.00
N PHE A 19 5.39 -14.82 -0.91
CA PHE A 19 4.11 -15.53 -0.91
C PHE A 19 2.91 -14.65 -1.21
N PHE A 20 2.88 -13.46 -0.60
CA PHE A 20 1.78 -12.52 -0.79
C PHE A 20 1.94 -11.84 -2.13
N TYR A 21 2.95 -10.97 -2.28
CA TYR A 21 3.24 -10.31 -3.54
C TYR A 21 4.60 -10.78 -4.07
N LYS A 22 4.57 -11.60 -5.13
CA LYS A 22 5.78 -12.21 -5.69
C LYS A 22 6.75 -11.14 -6.22
N VAL A 23 7.97 -11.17 -5.68
CA VAL A 23 9.14 -10.45 -6.18
C VAL A 23 10.04 -11.41 -6.95
N ASN A 24 10.45 -11.04 -8.16
CA ASN A 24 11.42 -11.82 -8.94
C ASN A 24 12.86 -11.38 -8.61
N PHE A 25 13.84 -12.25 -8.81
CA PHE A 25 15.24 -11.98 -8.41
C PHE A 25 15.87 -10.79 -9.14
N ASP A 26 15.40 -10.51 -10.35
CA ASP A 26 15.83 -9.46 -11.26
C ASP A 26 14.94 -8.20 -11.19
N GLU A 27 14.00 -8.12 -10.25
CA GLU A 27 13.19 -6.92 -10.06
C GLU A 27 13.97 -5.86 -9.25
N ASP A 28 14.02 -4.65 -9.81
CA ASP A 28 14.59 -3.46 -9.19
C ASP A 28 13.48 -2.56 -8.61
N ASN A 29 13.86 -1.41 -8.07
CA ASN A 29 12.90 -0.38 -7.68
C ASN A 29 12.24 0.27 -8.91
N PRO A 30 10.94 0.61 -8.83
CA PRO A 30 10.09 0.56 -7.64
C PRO A 30 9.43 -0.80 -7.33
N GLU A 31 9.36 -1.72 -8.30
CA GLU A 31 8.62 -2.98 -8.20
C GLU A 31 9.01 -3.80 -6.97
N LYS A 32 10.31 -3.98 -6.73
CA LYS A 32 10.83 -4.75 -5.59
C LYS A 32 10.33 -4.16 -4.27
N THR A 33 10.65 -2.90 -4.00
CA THR A 33 10.33 -2.24 -2.73
C THR A 33 8.83 -2.24 -2.45
N VAL A 34 7.99 -1.83 -3.41
CA VAL A 34 6.53 -1.73 -3.20
C VAL A 34 5.93 -3.09 -2.85
N LYS A 35 6.30 -4.15 -3.58
CA LYS A 35 5.77 -5.49 -3.37
C LYS A 35 6.24 -6.11 -2.05
N GLN A 36 7.50 -5.88 -1.67
CA GLN A 36 8.02 -6.31 -0.37
C GLN A 36 7.27 -5.62 0.77
N CYS A 37 7.09 -4.31 0.67
CA CYS A 37 6.33 -3.52 1.64
C CYS A 37 4.92 -4.09 1.85
N PHE A 38 4.16 -4.35 0.77
CA PHE A 38 2.83 -4.96 0.88
C PHE A 38 2.85 -6.37 1.46
N SER A 39 3.90 -7.14 1.19
CA SER A 39 4.06 -8.47 1.78
C SER A 39 4.36 -8.42 3.27
N VAL A 40 5.13 -7.42 3.74
CA VAL A 40 5.33 -7.13 5.17
C VAL A 40 4.00 -6.77 5.82
N LEU A 41 3.28 -5.78 5.27
CA LEU A 41 1.97 -5.37 5.81
C LEU A 41 0.96 -6.52 5.85
N TYR A 42 0.99 -7.39 4.83
CA TYR A 42 0.17 -8.59 4.83
C TYR A 42 0.50 -9.50 6.02
N ASP A 43 1.77 -9.86 6.20
CA ASP A 43 2.23 -10.78 7.23
C ASP A 43 1.98 -10.27 8.66
N TYR A 44 2.02 -8.95 8.86
CA TYR A 44 1.63 -8.31 10.12
C TYR A 44 0.12 -8.27 10.37
N GLY A 45 -0.72 -8.61 9.38
CA GLY A 45 -2.17 -8.61 9.51
C GLY A 45 -2.81 -7.21 9.38
N VAL A 46 -2.10 -6.24 8.80
CA VAL A 46 -2.48 -4.81 8.77
C VAL A 46 -2.69 -4.26 7.36
N PHE A 47 -2.52 -5.08 6.32
CA PHE A 47 -2.60 -4.65 4.92
C PHE A 47 -3.88 -3.88 4.57
N LEU A 48 -5.06 -4.43 4.88
CA LEU A 48 -6.33 -3.75 4.55
C LEU A 48 -6.50 -2.41 5.27
N TYR A 49 -6.01 -2.32 6.51
CA TYR A 49 -6.05 -1.07 7.28
C TYR A 49 -5.10 -0.03 6.68
N ALA A 50 -3.89 -0.43 6.30
CA ALA A 50 -2.95 0.45 5.61
C ALA A 50 -3.52 0.96 4.27
N VAL A 51 -4.16 0.08 3.47
CA VAL A 51 -4.83 0.48 2.22
C VAL A 51 -5.90 1.53 2.49
N TYR A 52 -6.72 1.35 3.53
CA TYR A 52 -7.73 2.33 3.92
C TYR A 52 -7.11 3.68 4.28
N LEU A 53 -6.10 3.69 5.14
CA LEU A 53 -5.45 4.92 5.57
C LEU A 53 -4.84 5.68 4.39
N VAL A 54 -4.09 4.99 3.54
CA VAL A 54 -3.35 5.64 2.46
C VAL A 54 -4.26 6.03 1.30
N LEU A 55 -5.19 5.18 0.89
CA LEU A 55 -6.03 5.47 -0.27
C LEU A 55 -7.24 6.36 0.06
N VAL A 56 -7.86 6.16 1.23
CA VAL A 56 -9.12 6.82 1.62
C VAL A 56 -8.86 7.99 2.55
N ASN A 57 -8.13 7.80 3.65
CA ASN A 57 -7.87 8.89 4.60
C ASN A 57 -6.77 9.85 4.16
N LYS A 58 -6.01 9.50 3.10
CA LYS A 58 -4.87 10.27 2.59
C LYS A 58 -3.79 10.50 3.66
N ASP A 59 -3.64 9.52 4.53
CA ASP A 59 -2.61 9.48 5.58
C ASP A 59 -1.50 8.48 5.20
N GLY A 60 -0.53 8.28 6.07
CA GLY A 60 0.49 7.24 5.96
C GLY A 60 0.21 6.01 6.82
N TYR A 61 0.94 4.94 6.56
CA TYR A 61 1.09 3.83 7.48
C TYR A 61 2.55 3.42 7.61
N ALA A 62 2.98 3.22 8.85
CA ALA A 62 4.32 2.77 9.20
C ALA A 62 4.21 1.50 10.04
N GLN A 63 4.93 0.47 9.61
CA GLN A 63 5.12 -0.79 10.32
C GLN A 63 6.61 -1.12 10.25
N ASP A 64 7.17 -1.75 11.30
CA ASP A 64 8.55 -2.21 11.25
C ASP A 64 8.81 -3.03 9.97
N GLY A 65 9.70 -2.50 9.12
CA GLY A 65 10.05 -3.08 7.82
C GLY A 65 9.21 -2.59 6.63
N CYS A 66 8.22 -1.71 6.80
CA CYS A 66 7.52 -1.05 5.71
C CYS A 66 6.98 0.34 6.08
N TYR A 67 7.31 1.34 5.27
CA TYR A 67 6.69 2.67 5.32
C TYR A 67 5.97 2.94 4.01
N TRP A 68 4.73 3.44 4.09
CA TRP A 68 3.92 3.79 2.93
C TRP A 68 3.09 5.04 3.22
N TYR A 69 3.43 6.18 2.63
CA TYR A 69 2.81 7.46 2.99
C TYR A 69 2.84 8.53 1.88
N HIS A 70 1.92 9.50 2.03
CA HIS A 70 1.84 10.71 1.20
C HIS A 70 2.78 11.81 1.71
N PRO A 71 3.25 12.72 0.83
CA PRO A 71 4.11 13.81 1.24
C PRO A 71 3.40 14.80 2.17
N ASP A 72 4.17 15.46 3.03
CA ASP A 72 3.70 16.58 3.84
C ASP A 72 4.60 17.80 3.61
N MET A 73 4.18 18.66 2.69
CA MET A 73 4.89 19.90 2.35
C MET A 73 4.93 20.93 3.51
N ASN A 74 4.15 20.71 4.57
CA ASN A 74 4.19 21.55 5.77
C ASN A 74 5.03 20.94 6.90
N SER A 75 5.55 19.72 6.73
CA SER A 75 6.41 19.06 7.71
C SER A 75 7.67 19.89 7.97
N PRO A 76 8.16 19.98 9.21
CA PRO A 76 9.47 20.58 9.48
C PRO A 76 10.64 19.72 8.95
N ASP A 77 10.40 18.45 8.61
CA ASP A 77 11.40 17.56 8.04
C ASP A 77 11.38 17.66 6.50
N PRO A 78 12.47 18.14 5.86
CA PRO A 78 12.51 18.27 4.40
C PRO A 78 12.45 16.93 3.66
N ARG A 79 12.65 15.79 4.35
CA ARG A 79 12.51 14.45 3.75
C ARG A 79 11.06 14.11 3.41
N ASP A 80 10.10 14.78 4.03
CA ASP A 80 8.67 14.60 3.73
C ASP A 80 8.20 15.47 2.55
N HIS A 81 9.08 16.30 1.99
CA HIS A 81 8.79 17.24 0.91
C HIS A 81 9.11 16.61 -0.44
N PHE A 82 8.24 15.73 -0.92
CA PHE A 82 8.37 15.05 -2.21
C PHE A 82 7.06 15.06 -3.01
N GLU A 83 7.13 14.59 -4.25
CA GLU A 83 5.97 14.41 -5.13
C GLU A 83 5.71 12.93 -5.34
N GLY A 84 4.43 12.51 -5.26
CA GLY A 84 4.03 11.11 -5.41
C GLY A 84 3.69 10.45 -4.07
N VAL A 85 3.99 9.16 -3.94
CA VAL A 85 3.74 8.33 -2.76
C VAL A 85 5.02 7.59 -2.41
N TYR A 86 5.45 7.71 -1.17
CA TYR A 86 6.68 7.13 -0.68
C TYR A 86 6.45 5.70 -0.19
N PHE A 87 7.38 4.83 -0.54
CA PHE A 87 7.52 3.48 -0.06
C PHE A 87 8.95 3.24 0.42
N GLN A 88 9.08 2.50 1.51
CA GLN A 88 10.36 1.99 1.98
C GLN A 88 10.20 0.60 2.57
N ASP A 89 10.99 -0.35 2.08
CA ASP A 89 11.15 -1.67 2.69
C ASP A 89 12.35 -1.65 3.64
N GLY A 90 12.25 -2.28 4.81
CA GLY A 90 13.40 -2.46 5.70
C GLY A 90 14.08 -1.19 6.22
N PHE A 91 15.29 -0.91 5.74
CA PHE A 91 16.22 0.10 6.29
C PHE A 91 16.22 1.40 5.48
N ASP A 92 16.81 2.46 6.07
CA ASP A 92 17.05 3.75 5.40
C ASP A 92 18.24 3.64 4.43
N ASP A 93 18.01 2.89 3.34
CA ASP A 93 18.93 2.68 2.23
C ASP A 93 18.23 3.10 0.92
N PRO A 94 18.84 3.96 0.08
CA PRO A 94 18.25 4.40 -1.18
C PRO A 94 17.78 3.28 -2.11
N ASP A 95 18.44 2.11 -2.09
CA ASP A 95 18.06 0.94 -2.93
C ASP A 95 16.77 0.25 -2.44
N TRP A 96 16.20 0.70 -1.32
CA TRP A 96 15.02 0.16 -0.65
C TRP A 96 13.91 1.21 -0.51
N ILE A 97 14.12 2.39 -1.11
CA ILE A 97 13.17 3.49 -1.16
C ILE A 97 12.64 3.61 -2.59
N ALA A 98 11.33 3.75 -2.71
CA ALA A 98 10.65 4.00 -3.97
C ALA A 98 9.63 5.13 -3.78
N ILE A 99 9.72 6.15 -4.61
CA ILE A 99 8.68 7.18 -4.73
C ILE A 99 7.99 6.95 -6.06
N VAL A 100 6.69 6.69 -6.03
CA VAL A 100 5.87 6.37 -7.20
C VAL A 100 4.76 7.40 -7.37
N THR A 101 4.20 7.52 -8.57
CA THR A 101 3.02 8.37 -8.79
C THR A 101 1.79 7.82 -8.04
N GLU A 102 0.77 8.66 -7.79
CA GLU A 102 -0.51 8.18 -7.21
C GLU A 102 -1.16 7.09 -8.08
N GLN A 103 -1.00 7.17 -9.40
CA GLN A 103 -1.53 6.18 -10.35
C GLN A 103 -0.80 4.82 -10.23
N GLU A 104 0.53 4.84 -10.12
CA GLU A 104 1.32 3.63 -9.90
C GLU A 104 1.01 3.01 -8.53
N ASN A 105 0.94 3.82 -7.48
CA ASN A 105 0.51 3.39 -6.15
C ASN A 105 -0.84 2.66 -6.19
N LEU A 106 -1.83 3.24 -6.87
CA LEU A 106 -3.15 2.61 -7.04
C LEU A 106 -3.02 1.28 -7.80
N LYS A 107 -2.28 1.24 -8.91
CA LYS A 107 -2.10 0.03 -9.73
C LYS A 107 -1.41 -1.11 -8.95
N TYR A 108 -0.41 -0.80 -8.13
CA TYR A 108 0.20 -1.80 -7.24
C TYR A 108 -0.78 -2.28 -6.18
N THR A 109 -1.53 -1.35 -5.58
CA THR A 109 -2.51 -1.67 -4.54
C THR A 109 -3.63 -2.55 -5.08
N GLU A 110 -4.13 -2.29 -6.29
CA GLU A 110 -5.14 -3.13 -6.97
C GLU A 110 -4.68 -4.57 -7.08
N LYS A 111 -3.47 -4.80 -7.59
CA LYS A 111 -2.90 -6.15 -7.74
C LYS A 111 -2.68 -6.85 -6.40
N ALA A 112 -2.25 -6.11 -5.37
CA ALA A 112 -2.12 -6.65 -4.02
C ALA A 112 -3.49 -7.03 -3.43
N CYS A 113 -4.52 -6.22 -3.66
CA CYS A 113 -5.90 -6.48 -3.27
C CYS A 113 -6.51 -7.67 -4.02
N GLU A 114 -6.27 -7.81 -5.33
CA GLU A 114 -6.66 -8.99 -6.11
C GLU A 114 -6.08 -10.25 -5.48
N ARG A 115 -4.77 -10.23 -5.20
CA ARG A 115 -4.06 -11.31 -4.56
C ARG A 115 -4.56 -11.60 -3.14
N PHE A 116 -4.89 -10.57 -2.37
CA PHE A 116 -5.53 -10.72 -1.07
C PHE A 116 -6.85 -11.50 -1.18
N LEU A 117 -7.70 -11.16 -2.16
CA LEU A 117 -9.00 -11.82 -2.37
C LEU A 117 -8.90 -13.24 -2.90
N GLU A 118 -7.81 -13.59 -3.59
CA GLU A 118 -7.50 -15.00 -3.92
C GLU A 118 -7.23 -15.83 -2.67
N ILE A 119 -6.58 -15.24 -1.67
CA ILE A 119 -6.19 -15.91 -0.43
C ILE A 119 -7.34 -15.89 0.60
N HIS A 120 -8.09 -14.79 0.65
CA HIS A 120 -9.18 -14.52 1.60
C HIS A 120 -10.49 -14.26 0.85
N PRO A 121 -11.20 -15.30 0.38
CA PRO A 121 -12.30 -15.14 -0.57
C PRO A 121 -13.63 -14.63 0.03
N ASP A 122 -13.66 -14.24 1.31
CA ASP A 122 -14.86 -13.75 2.00
C ASP A 122 -15.41 -12.47 1.34
N ASN A 123 -16.73 -12.42 1.14
CA ASN A 123 -17.41 -11.30 0.51
C ASN A 123 -17.21 -9.98 1.25
N LYS A 124 -17.07 -10.00 2.59
CA LYS A 124 -16.85 -8.77 3.35
C LYS A 124 -15.60 -8.02 2.89
N TYR A 125 -14.52 -8.75 2.54
CA TYR A 125 -13.29 -8.15 2.05
C TYR A 125 -13.44 -7.63 0.62
N ARG A 126 -14.25 -8.29 -0.21
CA ARG A 126 -14.54 -7.83 -1.58
C ARG A 126 -15.22 -6.47 -1.56
N GLU A 127 -16.24 -6.31 -0.72
CA GLU A 127 -16.98 -5.05 -0.57
C GLU A 127 -16.09 -3.93 -0.04
N LEU A 128 -15.29 -4.23 1.00
CA LEU A 128 -14.35 -3.28 1.58
C LEU A 128 -13.28 -2.82 0.58
N ILE A 129 -12.65 -3.76 -0.13
CA ILE A 129 -11.63 -3.47 -1.14
C ILE A 129 -12.23 -2.66 -2.30
N ALA A 130 -13.41 -3.04 -2.79
CA ALA A 130 -14.09 -2.29 -3.85
C ALA A 130 -14.33 -0.84 -3.43
N TYR A 131 -14.83 -0.61 -2.21
CA TYR A 131 -15.01 0.73 -1.67
C TYR A 131 -13.71 1.55 -1.68
N MET A 132 -12.60 1.00 -1.15
CA MET A 132 -11.33 1.72 -1.05
C MET A 132 -10.74 2.06 -2.42
N LEU A 133 -10.79 1.11 -3.36
CA LEU A 133 -10.27 1.30 -4.72
C LEU A 133 -11.13 2.27 -5.53
N ASP A 134 -12.46 2.18 -5.44
CA ASP A 134 -13.37 3.07 -6.16
C ASP A 134 -13.25 4.51 -5.65
N PHE A 135 -13.11 4.69 -4.33
CA PHE A 135 -12.83 5.99 -3.73
C PHE A 135 -11.53 6.59 -4.29
N ALA A 136 -10.43 5.83 -4.29
CA ALA A 136 -9.14 6.29 -4.77
C ALA A 136 -9.17 6.66 -6.26
N LYS A 137 -9.81 5.83 -7.10
CA LYS A 137 -10.00 6.09 -8.54
C LYS A 137 -10.73 7.39 -8.78
N LYS A 138 -11.82 7.62 -8.05
CA LYS A 138 -12.61 8.83 -8.18
C LYS A 138 -11.78 10.07 -7.84
N GLU A 139 -11.08 10.05 -6.70
CA GLU A 139 -10.22 11.16 -6.28
C GLU A 139 -9.14 11.50 -7.31
N ILE A 140 -8.46 10.49 -7.85
CA ILE A 140 -7.42 10.70 -8.88
C ILE A 140 -8.04 11.30 -10.15
N ASN A 141 -9.19 10.78 -10.60
CA ASN A 141 -9.86 11.28 -11.80
C ASN A 141 -10.37 12.72 -11.64
N ASP A 142 -10.95 13.05 -10.47
CA ASP A 142 -11.48 14.39 -10.19
C ASP A 142 -10.34 15.44 -10.17
N ARG A 143 -9.15 15.07 -9.70
CA ARG A 143 -7.95 15.93 -9.73
C ARG A 143 -7.44 16.17 -11.15
N VAL A 144 -7.32 15.10 -11.95
CA VAL A 144 -6.89 15.19 -13.37
C VAL A 144 -7.84 16.06 -14.19
N LEU A 145 -9.14 16.07 -13.88
CA LEU A 145 -10.11 16.94 -14.55
C LEU A 145 -10.10 18.41 -14.08
N SER A 146 -9.43 18.69 -12.97
CA SER A 146 -9.32 20.03 -12.39
C SER A 146 -8.03 20.77 -12.78
N GLU A 147 -7.10 20.09 -13.44
CA GLU A 147 -5.84 20.61 -14.01
C GLU A 147 -5.99 20.99 -15.50
#